data_AF-A0A0L8G6Q6-F1
#
_entry.id   AF-A0A0L8G6Q6-F1
#
_cell.length_a   1.000
_cell.length_b   1.000
_cell.length_c   1.000
_cell.angle_alpha   90.00
_cell.angle_beta   90.00
_cell.angle_gamma   90.00
#
_symmetry.space_group_name_H-M   'P 1'
#
loop_
_entity.id
_entity.type
_entity.pdbx_description
1 polymer ?
#
loop_
_entity_poly.entity_id
_entity_poly.type
_entity_poly.pdbx_seq_one_letter_code
_entity_poly.pdbx_strand_id
1 'polypeptide(L)'
;MSVRSSTLGQSMAYIIFHPQRKSEDIQMKAKEELLNYFQNGPGRLCGLDTLFFQPTLSSRANAGIVPFQLLYGQPYITERLLDCTFRISIDSFFQINVSAAEVLYSVIKDCAKLKPTDVFLDICCGTGSIGISMAASAKRLFGVEIIQQAIDDAKLNAKLNNVNNVEFICSRASEALKKISVGAYFDINETAVAVVNPGRNGVSNLCCPPNEKLPGNPFSPTRAVPVDMFPHTVHCELVVVFER
;
A
#
# COMPACT_ATOMS: atom_id res chain seq x y z
N MET A 1 -11.18 -16.04 10.18
CA MET A 1 -11.77 -15.32 9.03
C MET A 1 -11.40 -13.86 9.20
N SER A 2 -11.13 -13.17 8.10
CA SER A 2 -11.00 -11.71 8.10
C SER A 2 -11.89 -11.15 7.00
N VAL A 3 -12.38 -9.94 7.22
CA VAL A 3 -13.23 -9.20 6.28
C VAL A 3 -12.62 -7.83 6.07
N ARG A 4 -12.63 -7.37 4.81
CA ARG A 4 -12.33 -6.00 4.43
C ARG A 4 -13.54 -5.46 3.70
N SER A 5 -13.95 -4.26 4.08
CA SER A 5 -15.04 -3.53 3.44
C SER A 5 -14.52 -2.19 2.93
N SER A 6 -15.15 -1.69 1.87
CA SER A 6 -14.86 -0.38 1.29
C SER A 6 -15.99 0.61 1.59
N THR A 7 -15.70 1.91 1.47
CA THR A 7 -16.73 2.97 1.53
C THR A 7 -17.70 2.92 0.34
N LEU A 8 -17.35 2.18 -0.72
CA LEU A 8 -18.20 1.92 -1.89
C LEU A 8 -19.20 0.78 -1.67
N GLY A 9 -19.27 0.21 -0.46
CA GLY A 9 -20.18 -0.88 -0.12
C GLY A 9 -19.72 -2.26 -0.58
N GLN A 10 -18.54 -2.38 -1.20
CA GLN A 10 -17.96 -3.67 -1.54
C GLN A 10 -17.33 -4.33 -0.31
N SER A 11 -17.44 -5.65 -0.21
CA SER A 11 -16.84 -6.44 0.86
C SER A 11 -16.18 -7.72 0.37
N MET A 12 -15.04 -8.02 0.97
CA MET A 12 -14.21 -9.17 0.62
C MET A 12 -13.76 -9.88 1.88
N ALA A 13 -13.93 -11.19 1.90
CA ALA A 13 -13.55 -12.02 3.04
C ALA A 13 -12.58 -13.12 2.64
N TYR A 14 -11.76 -13.55 3.59
CA TYR A 14 -11.02 -14.80 3.47
C TYR A 14 -11.17 -15.69 4.69
N ILE A 15 -11.21 -16.99 4.43
CA ILE A 15 -11.32 -18.03 5.45
C ILE A 15 -10.02 -18.83 5.46
N ILE A 16 -9.38 -18.83 6.63
CA ILE A 16 -8.26 -19.72 6.89
C ILE A 16 -8.83 -21.07 7.29
N PHE A 17 -8.42 -22.11 6.57
CA PHE A 17 -8.83 -23.48 6.83
C PHE A 17 -7.62 -24.30 7.28
N HIS A 18 -7.72 -24.92 8.45
CA HIS A 18 -6.68 -25.82 8.92
C HIS A 18 -6.95 -27.24 8.44
N PRO A 19 -6.13 -27.83 7.55
CA PRO A 19 -6.45 -29.11 6.93
C PRO A 19 -6.41 -30.30 7.89
N GLN A 20 -5.83 -30.22 9.11
CA GLN A 20 -5.88 -31.28 10.15
C GLN A 20 -5.62 -32.72 9.62
N ARG A 21 -4.55 -32.92 8.82
CA ARG A 21 -4.20 -34.19 8.14
C ARG A 21 -5.26 -34.74 7.17
N LYS A 22 -6.24 -33.94 6.76
CA LYS A 22 -7.35 -34.32 5.88
C LYS A 22 -6.93 -34.31 4.41
N SER A 23 -7.55 -35.20 3.62
CA SER A 23 -7.35 -35.32 2.17
C SER A 23 -7.86 -34.09 1.40
N GLU A 24 -7.43 -33.96 0.15
CA GLU A 24 -7.90 -32.91 -0.77
C GLU A 24 -9.42 -32.90 -0.92
N ASP A 25 -10.08 -34.06 -0.87
CA ASP A 25 -11.54 -34.19 -0.93
C ASP A 25 -12.27 -33.41 0.16
N ILE A 26 -11.72 -33.39 1.38
CA ILE A 26 -12.35 -32.66 2.48
C ILE A 26 -12.17 -31.15 2.30
N GLN A 27 -11.07 -30.71 1.71
CA GLN A 27 -10.89 -29.30 1.36
C GLN A 27 -11.86 -28.87 0.26
N MET A 28 -12.06 -29.72 -0.76
CA MET A 28 -13.04 -29.45 -1.83
C MET A 28 -14.45 -29.32 -1.26
N LYS A 29 -14.87 -30.29 -0.43
CA LYS A 29 -16.18 -30.24 0.24
C LYS A 29 -16.35 -29.00 1.12
N ALA A 30 -15.31 -28.63 1.88
CA ALA A 30 -15.34 -27.41 2.70
C ALA A 30 -15.50 -26.14 1.85
N LYS A 31 -14.83 -26.05 0.69
CA LYS A 31 -15.00 -24.92 -0.23
C LYS A 31 -16.41 -24.85 -0.80
N GLU A 32 -16.99 -25.99 -1.19
CA GLU A 32 -18.37 -26.09 -1.69
C GLU A 32 -19.39 -25.69 -0.61
N GLU A 33 -19.24 -26.18 0.61
CA GLU A 33 -20.10 -25.82 1.74
C GLU A 33 -20.03 -24.32 2.04
N LEU A 34 -18.83 -23.73 2.03
CA LEU A 34 -18.63 -22.29 2.21
C LEU A 34 -19.28 -21.49 1.07
N LEU A 35 -19.08 -21.90 -0.17
CA LEU A 35 -19.68 -21.26 -1.33
C LEU A 35 -21.21 -21.29 -1.23
N ASN A 36 -21.78 -22.46 -0.94
CA ASN A 36 -23.22 -22.62 -0.78
C ASN A 36 -23.75 -21.81 0.41
N TYR A 37 -23.05 -21.77 1.55
CA TYR A 37 -23.46 -21.00 2.72
C TYR A 37 -23.55 -19.49 2.44
N PHE A 38 -22.56 -18.92 1.74
CA PHE A 38 -22.52 -17.49 1.45
C PHE A 38 -23.31 -17.07 0.20
N GLN A 39 -23.53 -17.96 -0.77
CA GLN A 39 -24.31 -17.62 -1.97
C GLN A 39 -25.79 -17.98 -1.85
N ASN A 40 -26.12 -19.15 -1.28
CA ASN A 40 -27.47 -19.70 -1.26
C ASN A 40 -28.04 -19.91 0.16
N GLY A 41 -27.18 -19.95 1.17
CA GLY A 41 -27.54 -20.21 2.56
C GLY A 41 -27.75 -18.95 3.41
N PRO A 42 -27.80 -19.11 4.74
CA PRO A 42 -27.98 -18.00 5.68
C PRO A 42 -26.90 -16.91 5.58
N GLY A 43 -25.68 -17.28 5.17
CA GLY A 43 -24.55 -16.36 4.99
C GLY A 43 -24.73 -15.34 3.88
N ARG A 44 -25.71 -15.53 2.98
CA ARG A 44 -26.04 -14.57 1.93
C ARG A 44 -26.38 -13.17 2.47
N LEU A 45 -26.94 -13.11 3.68
CA LEU A 45 -27.25 -11.84 4.35
C LEU A 45 -26.00 -10.98 4.63
N CYS A 46 -24.81 -11.57 4.64
CA CYS A 46 -23.55 -10.83 4.79
C CYS A 46 -23.21 -9.98 3.56
N GLY A 47 -23.82 -10.25 2.39
CA GLY A 47 -23.61 -9.43 1.18
C GLY A 47 -22.15 -9.39 0.70
N LEU A 48 -21.41 -10.49 0.86
CA LEU A 48 -20.01 -10.56 0.41
C LEU A 48 -19.93 -10.51 -1.12
N ASP A 49 -19.12 -9.60 -1.66
CA ASP A 49 -18.82 -9.53 -3.10
C ASP A 49 -17.78 -10.57 -3.50
N THR A 50 -16.84 -10.84 -2.59
CA THR A 50 -15.70 -11.73 -2.84
C THR A 50 -15.41 -12.62 -1.64
N LEU A 51 -15.12 -13.90 -1.91
CA LEU A 51 -14.68 -14.86 -0.91
C LEU A 51 -13.43 -15.61 -1.33
N PHE A 52 -12.47 -15.68 -0.42
CA PHE A 52 -11.24 -16.45 -0.56
C PHE A 52 -11.13 -17.55 0.49
N PHE A 53 -10.30 -18.54 0.15
CA PHE A 53 -9.95 -19.67 0.99
C PHE A 53 -8.43 -19.82 1.06
N GLN A 54 -7.88 -20.04 2.25
CA GLN A 54 -6.45 -20.27 2.44
C GLN A 54 -6.23 -21.51 3.33
N PRO A 55 -5.75 -22.63 2.77
CA PRO A 55 -5.46 -23.83 3.54
C PRO A 55 -4.09 -23.68 4.23
N THR A 56 -4.05 -23.53 5.55
CA THR A 56 -2.78 -23.45 6.29
C THR A 56 -2.81 -24.20 7.62
N LEU A 57 -1.67 -24.79 7.99
CA LEU A 57 -1.45 -25.43 9.30
C LEU A 57 -1.26 -24.41 10.44
N SER A 58 -1.08 -23.13 10.13
CA SER A 58 -0.93 -22.05 11.09
C SER A 58 -2.17 -21.14 11.13
N SER A 59 -2.30 -20.34 12.18
CA SER A 59 -3.37 -19.32 12.27
C SER A 59 -3.22 -18.17 11.28
N ARG A 60 -2.04 -18.02 10.65
CA ARG A 60 -1.73 -17.09 9.56
C ARG A 60 -0.63 -17.67 8.68
N ALA A 61 -0.75 -17.53 7.36
CA ALA A 61 0.31 -17.84 6.41
C ALA A 61 0.65 -16.64 5.54
N ASN A 62 1.91 -16.56 5.12
CA ASN A 62 2.32 -15.60 4.10
C ASN A 62 1.69 -16.02 2.75
N ALA A 63 0.98 -15.09 2.10
CA ALA A 63 0.32 -15.32 0.82
C ALA A 63 1.30 -15.79 -0.28
N GLY A 64 2.57 -15.36 -0.22
CA GLY A 64 3.62 -15.79 -1.15
C GLY A 64 4.08 -17.24 -0.96
N ILE A 65 3.74 -17.87 0.17
CA ILE A 65 4.05 -19.30 0.44
C ILE A 65 2.79 -20.15 0.28
N VAL A 66 1.68 -19.68 0.84
CA VAL A 66 0.37 -20.34 0.76
C VAL A 66 -0.62 -19.35 0.15
N PRO A 67 -0.89 -19.42 -1.15
CA PRO A 67 -1.71 -18.41 -1.82
C PRO A 67 -3.18 -18.50 -1.38
N PHE A 68 -3.85 -17.35 -1.41
CA PHE A 68 -5.30 -17.29 -1.32
C PHE A 68 -5.92 -17.87 -2.59
N GLN A 69 -6.96 -18.69 -2.41
CA GLN A 69 -7.72 -19.29 -3.49
C GLN A 69 -9.05 -18.56 -3.59
N LEU A 70 -9.32 -17.91 -4.73
CA LEU A 70 -10.60 -17.25 -4.98
C LEU A 70 -11.70 -18.30 -5.11
N LEU A 71 -12.74 -18.21 -4.29
CA LEU A 71 -13.92 -19.08 -4.40
C LEU A 71 -15.00 -18.45 -5.27
N TYR A 72 -15.26 -17.15 -5.11
CA TYR A 72 -16.13 -16.38 -6.00
C TYR A 72 -15.87 -14.88 -5.90
N GLY A 73 -16.37 -14.13 -6.89
CA GLY A 73 -16.27 -12.68 -6.95
C GLY A 73 -15.06 -12.20 -7.73
N GLN A 74 -14.67 -10.95 -7.50
CA GLN A 74 -13.48 -10.34 -8.08
C GLN A 74 -12.30 -10.49 -7.11
N PRO A 75 -11.05 -10.68 -7.57
CA PRO A 75 -9.92 -10.88 -6.67
C PRO A 75 -9.46 -9.62 -5.89
N TYR A 76 -10.26 -8.56 -5.93
CA TYR A 76 -10.00 -7.26 -5.33
C TYR A 76 -11.34 -6.58 -5.01
N ILE A 77 -11.30 -5.62 -4.08
CA ILE A 77 -12.33 -4.59 -3.93
C ILE A 77 -11.77 -3.24 -4.38
N THR A 78 -12.62 -2.24 -4.45
CA THR A 78 -12.26 -0.89 -4.86
C THR A 78 -12.58 0.09 -3.75
N GLU A 79 -11.74 1.10 -3.57
CA GLU A 79 -11.93 2.17 -2.60
C GLU A 79 -11.66 3.53 -3.23
N ARG A 80 -12.35 4.56 -2.74
CA ARG A 80 -12.02 5.95 -3.05
C ARG A 80 -11.17 6.55 -1.93
N LEU A 81 -10.12 7.24 -2.32
CA LEU A 81 -9.27 7.98 -1.39
C LEU A 81 -8.84 9.27 -2.09
N LEU A 82 -9.27 10.41 -1.54
CA LEU A 82 -9.22 11.70 -2.23
C LEU A 82 -9.94 11.59 -3.59
N ASP A 83 -9.35 12.18 -4.63
CA ASP A 83 -9.89 12.16 -6.00
C ASP A 83 -9.51 10.89 -6.78
N CYS A 84 -8.90 9.90 -6.11
CA CYS A 84 -8.41 8.68 -6.73
C CYS A 84 -9.24 7.46 -6.35
N THR A 85 -9.22 6.46 -7.22
CA THR A 85 -9.85 5.15 -7.03
C THR A 85 -8.78 4.06 -7.02
N PHE A 86 -8.78 3.22 -6.00
CA PHE A 86 -7.76 2.18 -5.82
C PHE A 86 -8.39 0.79 -5.78
N ARG A 87 -7.82 -0.12 -6.56
CA ARG A 87 -8.03 -1.56 -6.39
C ARG A 87 -7.20 -2.04 -5.21
N ILE A 88 -7.84 -2.88 -4.40
CA ILE A 88 -7.31 -3.41 -3.16
C ILE A 88 -7.40 -4.93 -3.22
N SER A 89 -6.26 -5.57 -3.48
CA SER A 89 -6.10 -7.03 -3.42
C SER A 89 -6.13 -7.55 -1.99
N ILE A 90 -6.39 -8.86 -1.81
CA ILE A 90 -6.62 -9.50 -0.51
C ILE A 90 -5.48 -9.35 0.50
N ASP A 91 -4.25 -9.32 0.04
CA ASP A 91 -3.02 -9.24 0.84
C ASP A 91 -2.36 -7.86 0.80
N SER A 92 -2.91 -6.94 0.00
CA SER A 92 -2.40 -5.57 -0.09
C SER A 92 -2.61 -4.81 1.22
N PHE A 93 -1.61 -4.03 1.62
CA PHE A 93 -1.79 -3.01 2.64
C PHE A 93 -2.58 -1.84 2.04
N PHE A 94 -3.60 -1.40 2.75
CA PHE A 94 -4.34 -0.18 2.47
C PHE A 94 -4.79 0.43 3.79
N GLN A 95 -4.93 1.75 3.84
CA GLN A 95 -5.32 2.43 5.07
C GLN A 95 -6.73 2.00 5.49
N ILE A 96 -6.87 1.50 6.71
CA ILE A 96 -8.14 0.96 7.23
C ILE A 96 -9.14 2.09 7.48
N ASN A 97 -8.66 3.23 7.97
CA ASN A 97 -9.45 4.42 8.22
C ASN A 97 -9.29 5.38 7.05
N VAL A 98 -10.17 5.26 6.05
CA VAL A 98 -10.10 6.06 4.81
C VAL A 98 -10.24 7.56 5.11
N SER A 99 -11.19 7.96 5.96
CA SER A 99 -11.38 9.38 6.29
C SER A 99 -10.15 10.01 6.96
N ALA A 100 -9.49 9.29 7.87
CA ALA A 100 -8.24 9.78 8.46
C ALA A 100 -7.08 9.74 7.46
N ALA A 101 -7.05 8.76 6.54
CA ALA A 101 -6.06 8.70 5.48
C ALA A 101 -6.15 9.90 4.53
N GLU A 102 -7.36 10.38 4.21
CA GLU A 102 -7.54 11.60 3.41
C GLU A 102 -6.94 12.83 4.10
N VAL A 103 -7.11 12.95 5.42
CA VAL A 103 -6.47 14.00 6.23
C VAL A 103 -4.95 13.85 6.20
N LEU A 104 -4.44 12.64 6.44
CA LEU A 104 -3.01 12.35 6.39
C LEU A 104 -2.40 12.73 5.04
N TYR A 105 -3.05 12.36 3.95
CA TYR A 105 -2.53 12.56 2.60
C TYR A 105 -2.62 14.04 2.21
N SER A 106 -3.63 14.77 2.69
CA SER A 106 -3.71 16.22 2.56
C SER A 106 -2.57 16.92 3.30
N VAL A 107 -2.25 16.48 4.53
CA VAL A 107 -1.10 17.00 5.30
C VAL A 107 0.22 16.72 4.57
N ILE A 108 0.40 15.51 4.02
CA ILE A 108 1.60 15.19 3.23
C ILE A 108 1.68 16.10 2.00
N LYS A 109 0.57 16.32 1.29
CA LYS A 109 0.52 17.22 0.11
C LYS A 109 0.93 18.65 0.48
N ASP A 110 0.39 19.18 1.57
CA ASP A 110 0.71 20.53 2.07
C ASP A 110 2.14 20.67 2.57
N CYS A 111 2.73 19.60 3.09
CA CYS A 111 4.13 19.57 3.53
C CYS A 111 5.09 19.42 2.36
N ALA A 112 4.77 18.55 1.40
CA ALA A 112 5.61 18.26 0.23
C ALA A 112 5.70 19.46 -0.73
N LYS A 113 4.63 20.28 -0.83
CA LYS A 113 4.57 21.50 -1.65
C LYS A 113 5.08 21.29 -3.07
N LEU A 114 4.72 20.15 -3.66
CA LEU A 114 5.17 19.73 -4.98
C LEU A 114 4.82 20.79 -6.03
N LYS A 115 5.79 21.06 -6.90
CA LYS A 115 5.62 21.88 -8.10
C LYS A 115 5.58 20.97 -9.33
N PRO A 116 4.93 21.41 -10.43
CA PRO A 116 4.91 20.64 -11.69
C PRO A 116 6.28 20.35 -12.31
N THR A 117 7.35 20.99 -11.82
CA THR A 117 8.75 20.77 -12.21
C THR A 117 9.47 19.73 -11.35
N ASP A 118 8.89 19.35 -10.21
CA ASP A 118 9.56 18.50 -9.23
C ASP A 118 9.44 17.02 -9.61
N VAL A 119 10.43 16.25 -9.20
CA VAL A 119 10.37 14.79 -9.22
C VAL A 119 9.94 14.30 -7.84
N PHE A 120 8.88 13.49 -7.79
CA PHE A 120 8.36 12.94 -6.55
C PHE A 120 8.82 11.49 -6.38
N LEU A 121 9.33 11.15 -5.19
CA LEU A 121 9.76 9.79 -4.83
C LEU A 121 8.84 9.26 -3.74
N ASP A 122 8.08 8.21 -4.05
CA ASP A 122 7.25 7.48 -3.07
C ASP A 122 7.98 6.18 -2.68
N ILE A 123 8.63 6.20 -1.51
CA ILE A 123 9.47 5.10 -1.03
C ILE A 123 8.69 4.26 -0.02
N CYS A 124 8.70 2.94 -0.23
CA CYS A 124 7.77 1.99 0.41
C CYS A 124 6.32 2.29 -0.03
N CYS A 125 6.12 2.46 -1.34
CA CYS A 125 4.87 2.96 -1.90
C CYS A 125 3.70 1.98 -1.76
N GLY A 126 3.95 0.70 -1.44
CA GLY A 126 2.91 -0.33 -1.45
C GLY A 126 2.18 -0.37 -2.79
N THR A 127 0.85 -0.27 -2.78
CA THR A 127 0.00 -0.21 -3.97
C THR A 127 -0.09 1.19 -4.62
N GLY A 128 0.83 2.09 -4.25
CA GLY A 128 1.02 3.40 -4.87
C GLY A 128 0.06 4.49 -4.38
N SER A 129 -0.64 4.29 -3.27
CA SER A 129 -1.73 5.20 -2.86
C SER A 129 -1.29 6.66 -2.65
N ILE A 130 -0.16 6.91 -1.98
CA ILE A 130 0.34 8.27 -1.75
C ILE A 130 0.84 8.87 -3.07
N GLY A 131 1.74 8.17 -3.76
CA GLY A 131 2.32 8.62 -5.03
C GLY A 131 1.27 8.96 -6.07
N ILE A 132 0.32 8.05 -6.34
CA ILE A 132 -0.74 8.23 -7.33
C ILE A 132 -1.60 9.44 -6.99
N SER A 133 -1.98 9.62 -5.72
CA SER A 133 -2.78 10.77 -5.28
C SER A 133 -2.07 12.12 -5.42
N MET A 134 -0.74 12.14 -5.58
CA MET A 134 0.06 13.35 -5.73
C MET A 134 0.65 13.53 -7.14
N ALA A 135 0.50 12.54 -8.01
CA ALA A 135 1.18 12.49 -9.29
C ALA A 135 0.85 13.70 -10.20
N ALA A 136 -0.35 14.25 -10.12
CA ALA A 136 -0.76 15.43 -10.88
C ALA A 136 0.00 16.72 -10.49
N SER A 137 0.63 16.75 -9.31
CA SER A 137 1.37 17.91 -8.80
C SER A 137 2.87 17.86 -9.10
N ALA A 138 3.37 16.80 -9.73
CA ALA A 138 4.79 16.60 -10.01
C ALA A 138 5.05 16.37 -11.51
N LYS A 139 6.28 16.65 -11.96
CA LYS A 139 6.72 16.34 -13.32
C LYS A 139 6.70 14.83 -13.56
N ARG A 140 7.25 14.08 -12.61
CA ARG A 140 7.40 12.62 -12.66
C ARG A 140 7.37 12.05 -11.25
N LEU A 141 6.82 10.85 -11.12
CA LEU A 141 6.78 10.05 -9.90
C LEU A 141 7.63 8.78 -10.07
N PHE A 142 8.41 8.44 -9.06
CA PHE A 142 8.97 7.10 -8.89
C PHE A 142 8.40 6.45 -7.64
N GLY A 143 7.72 5.32 -7.80
CA GLY A 143 7.27 4.49 -6.68
C GLY A 143 8.21 3.32 -6.47
N VAL A 144 8.72 3.14 -5.26
CA VAL A 144 9.64 2.05 -4.90
C VAL A 144 9.02 1.16 -3.83
N GLU A 145 8.94 -0.14 -4.13
CA GLU A 145 8.42 -1.16 -3.21
C GLU A 145 9.22 -2.45 -3.40
N ILE A 146 9.41 -3.22 -2.32
CA ILE A 146 10.18 -4.47 -2.36
C ILE A 146 9.32 -5.67 -2.77
N ILE A 147 8.00 -5.57 -2.60
CA ILE A 147 7.04 -6.62 -2.93
C ILE A 147 6.51 -6.43 -4.36
N GLN A 148 6.85 -7.38 -5.25
CA GLN A 148 6.45 -7.35 -6.67
C GLN A 148 4.93 -7.26 -6.87
N GLN A 149 4.16 -8.01 -6.09
CA GLN A 149 2.70 -7.99 -6.18
C GLN A 149 2.10 -6.62 -5.87
N ALA A 150 2.67 -5.89 -4.91
CA ALA A 150 2.24 -4.53 -4.59
C ALA A 150 2.58 -3.55 -5.74
N ILE A 151 3.72 -3.74 -6.42
CA ILE A 151 4.08 -2.99 -7.63
C ILE A 151 3.10 -3.28 -8.78
N ASP A 152 2.67 -4.53 -8.95
CA ASP A 152 1.70 -4.89 -9.99
C ASP A 152 0.33 -4.26 -9.71
N ASP A 153 -0.11 -4.26 -8.45
CA ASP A 153 -1.30 -3.53 -8.00
C ASP A 153 -1.14 -2.01 -8.20
N ALA A 154 0.03 -1.44 -7.90
CA ALA A 154 0.31 -0.03 -8.10
C ALA A 154 0.23 0.39 -9.57
N LYS A 155 0.73 -0.43 -10.49
CA LYS A 155 0.60 -0.19 -11.94
C LYS A 155 -0.86 -0.23 -12.40
N LEU A 156 -1.65 -1.19 -11.88
CA LEU A 156 -3.08 -1.26 -12.17
C LEU A 156 -3.82 -0.03 -11.62
N ASN A 157 -3.46 0.43 -10.42
CA ASN A 157 -4.02 1.63 -9.81
C ASN A 157 -3.63 2.91 -10.57
N ALA A 158 -2.40 3.05 -11.02
CA ALA A 158 -2.00 4.19 -11.84
C ALA A 158 -2.79 4.23 -13.16
N LYS A 159 -2.94 3.08 -13.82
CA LYS A 159 -3.78 2.97 -15.03
C LYS A 159 -5.24 3.33 -14.74
N LEU A 160 -5.79 2.88 -13.61
CA LEU A 160 -7.17 3.19 -13.19
C LEU A 160 -7.40 4.69 -13.00
N ASN A 161 -6.38 5.41 -12.54
CA ASN A 161 -6.43 6.86 -12.31
C ASN A 161 -5.87 7.70 -13.47
N ASN A 162 -5.58 7.10 -14.62
CA ASN A 162 -4.94 7.77 -15.76
C ASN A 162 -3.62 8.49 -15.42
N VAL A 163 -2.88 7.96 -14.44
CA VAL A 163 -1.57 8.49 -14.04
C VAL A 163 -0.49 7.87 -14.92
N ASN A 164 0.04 8.66 -15.84
CA ASN A 164 1.01 8.21 -16.85
C ASN A 164 2.45 8.69 -16.56
N ASN A 165 2.62 9.66 -15.67
CA ASN A 165 3.92 10.23 -15.30
C ASN A 165 4.57 9.47 -14.14
N VAL A 166 4.37 8.15 -14.04
CA VAL A 166 4.87 7.31 -12.96
C VAL A 166 5.70 6.14 -13.46
N GLU A 167 6.78 5.85 -12.75
CA GLU A 167 7.56 4.61 -12.89
C GLU A 167 7.60 3.86 -11.56
N PHE A 168 7.18 2.59 -11.58
CA PHE A 168 7.20 1.72 -10.41
C PHE A 168 8.37 0.73 -10.46
N ILE A 169 9.18 0.72 -9.41
CA ILE A 169 10.43 -0.05 -9.33
C ILE A 169 10.32 -1.06 -8.20
N CYS A 170 10.33 -2.35 -8.54
CA CYS A 170 10.43 -3.43 -7.55
C CYS A 170 11.88 -3.58 -7.08
N SER A 171 12.23 -2.97 -5.95
CA SER A 171 13.58 -3.05 -5.40
C SER A 171 13.65 -2.62 -3.94
N ARG A 172 14.79 -2.87 -3.30
CA ARG A 172 15.13 -2.20 -2.05
C ARG A 172 15.32 -0.71 -2.32
N ALA A 173 14.84 0.14 -1.42
CA ALA A 173 14.98 1.60 -1.53
C ALA A 173 16.43 2.04 -1.81
N SER A 174 17.42 1.45 -1.12
CA SER A 174 18.84 1.76 -1.33
C SER A 174 19.35 1.49 -2.75
N GLU A 175 18.84 0.45 -3.40
CA GLU A 175 19.27 0.07 -4.75
C GLU A 175 18.51 0.85 -5.82
N ALA A 176 17.22 1.12 -5.60
CA ALA A 176 16.45 2.00 -6.46
C ALA A 176 17.05 3.42 -6.50
N LEU A 177 17.36 4.00 -5.34
CA LEU A 177 17.91 5.36 -5.26
C LEU A 177 19.31 5.50 -5.90
N LYS A 178 20.11 4.43 -5.96
CA LYS A 178 21.37 4.44 -6.73
C LYS A 178 21.15 4.50 -8.24
N LYS A 179 20.05 3.89 -8.72
CA LYS A 179 19.67 3.86 -10.15
C LYS A 179 18.99 5.16 -10.57
N ILE A 180 18.19 5.73 -9.68
CA ILE A 180 17.53 7.02 -9.85
C ILE A 180 18.58 8.11 -9.55
N SER A 181 19.48 8.35 -10.51
CA SER A 181 20.61 9.28 -10.36
C SER A 181 20.49 10.52 -11.26
N VAL A 182 21.12 11.61 -10.83
CA VAL A 182 21.24 12.85 -11.60
C VAL A 182 21.98 12.58 -12.91
N GLY A 183 21.45 13.07 -14.03
CA GLY A 183 21.95 12.85 -15.39
C GLY A 183 21.30 11.67 -16.13
N ALA A 184 20.80 10.65 -15.42
CA ALA A 184 20.05 9.54 -16.03
C ALA A 184 18.53 9.76 -15.93
N TYR A 185 18.06 10.26 -14.79
CA TYR A 185 16.63 10.47 -14.52
C TYR A 185 16.28 11.88 -14.04
N PHE A 186 17.27 12.65 -13.57
CA PHE A 186 17.09 14.04 -13.19
C PHE A 186 17.98 14.96 -14.01
N ASP A 187 17.45 16.13 -14.39
CA ASP A 187 18.29 17.26 -14.76
C ASP A 187 18.91 17.87 -13.50
N ILE A 188 20.11 18.44 -13.60
CA ILE A 188 20.81 19.05 -12.46
C ILE A 188 20.03 20.20 -11.79
N ASN A 189 19.04 20.75 -12.50
CA ASN A 189 18.19 21.84 -12.03
C ASN A 189 16.86 21.35 -11.43
N GLU A 190 16.59 20.05 -11.44
CA GLU A 190 15.36 19.50 -10.87
C GLU A 190 15.44 19.34 -9.36
N THR A 191 14.33 19.64 -8.69
CA THR A 191 14.17 19.39 -7.26
C THR A 191 13.50 18.03 -7.08
N ALA A 192 14.05 17.21 -6.20
CA ALA A 192 13.45 15.94 -5.78
C ALA A 192 12.82 16.10 -4.40
N VAL A 193 11.55 15.71 -4.28
CA VAL A 193 10.84 15.62 -3.00
C VAL A 193 10.53 14.14 -2.76
N ALA A 194 10.78 13.64 -1.55
CA ALA A 194 10.53 12.25 -1.22
C ALA A 194 9.54 12.13 -0.07
N VAL A 195 8.60 11.20 -0.21
CA VAL A 195 7.82 10.67 0.91
C VAL A 195 8.32 9.26 1.22
N VAL A 196 8.46 8.96 2.51
CA VAL A 196 8.86 7.63 2.97
C VAL A 196 7.80 7.18 3.97
N ASN A 197 7.13 6.07 3.67
CA ASN A 197 6.17 5.44 4.58
C ASN A 197 6.74 4.10 5.06
N PRO A 198 7.76 4.12 5.95
CA PRO A 198 8.46 2.91 6.32
C PRO A 198 7.59 2.04 7.24
N GLY A 199 7.94 0.76 7.35
CA GLY A 199 7.46 -0.06 8.46
C GLY A 199 7.93 0.50 9.82
N ARG A 200 7.58 -0.21 10.90
CA ARG A 200 7.82 0.23 12.29
C ARG A 200 9.28 0.57 12.66
N ASN A 201 10.26 0.14 11.86
CA ASN A 201 11.68 0.45 12.08
C ASN A 201 12.05 1.90 11.70
N GLY A 202 11.18 2.63 11.00
CA GLY A 202 11.37 4.04 10.68
C GLY A 202 12.58 4.32 9.77
N VAL A 203 13.09 5.55 9.86
CA VAL A 203 14.25 6.06 9.10
C VAL A 203 15.28 6.68 10.05
N SER A 204 16.08 5.84 10.71
CA SER A 204 16.94 6.26 11.84
C SER A 204 18.16 7.11 11.48
N ASN A 205 18.58 7.14 10.21
CA ASN A 205 19.89 7.68 9.83
C ASN A 205 19.85 9.00 9.04
N LEU A 206 18.67 9.63 8.88
CA LEU A 206 18.51 10.86 8.10
C LEU A 206 19.25 12.05 8.70
N CYS A 207 19.32 12.12 10.03
CA CYS A 207 19.93 13.22 10.78
C CYS A 207 21.38 12.92 11.21
N CYS A 208 21.93 11.77 10.83
CA CYS A 208 23.29 11.40 11.23
C CYS A 208 24.32 12.29 10.52
N PRO A 209 25.38 12.76 11.23
CA PRO A 209 26.47 13.48 10.60
C PRO A 209 27.11 12.70 9.44
N PRO A 210 27.70 13.41 8.46
CA PRO A 210 28.29 12.77 7.29
C PRO A 210 29.39 11.78 7.69
N ASN A 211 29.46 10.65 7.00
CA ASN A 211 30.52 9.65 7.16
C ASN A 211 30.72 8.88 5.84
N GLU A 212 31.67 7.95 5.78
CA GLU A 212 31.97 7.17 4.57
C GLU A 212 30.75 6.45 3.98
N LYS A 213 29.79 6.01 4.81
CA LYS A 213 28.58 5.31 4.39
C LYS A 213 27.42 6.24 4.06
N LEU A 214 27.42 7.47 4.59
CA LEU A 214 26.39 8.49 4.41
C LEU A 214 27.07 9.82 4.08
N PRO A 215 27.53 10.01 2.84
CA PRO A 215 28.09 11.29 2.41
C PRO A 215 26.99 12.35 2.24
N GLY A 216 27.33 13.61 2.47
CA GLY A 216 26.43 14.76 2.29
C GLY A 216 25.83 15.31 3.58
N ASN A 217 25.22 16.49 3.48
CA ASN A 217 24.68 17.19 4.65
C ASN A 217 23.51 16.40 5.27
N PRO A 218 23.46 16.30 6.61
CA PRO A 218 22.35 15.65 7.31
C PRO A 218 21.05 16.42 7.09
N PHE A 219 19.93 15.70 7.08
CA PHE A 219 18.62 16.33 7.13
C PHE A 219 18.32 16.81 8.54
N SER A 220 17.56 17.91 8.65
CA SER A 220 17.03 18.40 9.93
C SER A 220 15.51 18.34 9.93
N PRO A 221 14.87 17.87 11.02
CA PRO A 221 13.42 17.91 11.14
C PRO A 221 12.96 19.35 11.33
N THR A 222 12.04 19.83 10.50
CA THR A 222 11.53 21.22 10.53
C THR A 222 10.08 21.32 10.99
N ARG A 223 9.31 20.24 10.83
CA ARG A 223 7.90 20.19 11.20
C ARG A 223 7.48 18.78 11.57
N ALA A 224 6.54 18.66 12.50
CA ALA A 224 5.88 17.40 12.83
C ALA A 224 4.37 17.66 12.96
N VAL A 225 3.55 16.84 12.29
CA VAL A 225 2.09 16.96 12.28
C VAL A 225 1.48 15.60 12.63
N PRO A 226 0.86 15.44 13.81
CA PRO A 226 0.19 14.20 14.18
C PRO A 226 -1.16 14.08 13.45
N VAL A 227 -1.51 12.86 13.06
CA VAL A 227 -2.82 12.53 12.49
C VAL A 227 -3.35 11.29 13.22
N ASP A 228 -4.54 11.44 13.80
CA ASP A 228 -5.21 10.35 14.51
C ASP A 228 -5.85 9.37 13.51
N MET A 229 -5.05 8.43 13.04
CA MET A 229 -5.50 7.33 12.19
C MET A 229 -6.31 6.28 12.96
N PHE A 230 -6.15 6.21 14.28
CA PHE A 230 -6.68 5.13 15.11
C PHE A 230 -7.35 5.69 16.39
N PRO A 231 -8.48 6.43 16.24
CA PRO A 231 -9.18 6.98 17.39
C PRO A 231 -9.53 5.90 18.42
N HIS A 232 -9.52 6.29 19.70
CA HIS A 232 -9.72 5.40 20.86
C HIS A 232 -8.61 4.35 21.08
N THR A 233 -7.47 4.48 20.39
CA THR A 233 -6.26 3.70 20.66
C THR A 233 -5.13 4.61 21.11
N VAL A 234 -4.00 4.02 21.53
CA VAL A 234 -2.77 4.78 21.85
C VAL A 234 -1.92 5.09 20.60
N HIS A 235 -2.35 4.61 19.43
CA HIS A 235 -1.60 4.76 18.19
C HIS A 235 -1.92 6.10 17.52
N CYS A 236 -0.89 6.75 16.99
CA CYS A 236 -0.99 7.98 16.21
C CYS A 236 0.01 7.88 15.06
N GLU A 237 -0.39 8.35 13.87
CA GLU A 237 0.56 8.55 12.78
C GLU A 237 1.16 9.96 12.86
N LEU A 238 2.40 10.10 12.39
CA LEU A 238 3.12 11.37 12.44
C LEU A 238 3.78 11.67 11.10
N VAL A 239 3.42 12.80 10.50
CA VAL A 239 4.14 13.34 9.34
C VAL A 239 5.28 14.21 9.85
N VAL A 240 6.52 13.83 9.57
CA VAL A 240 7.71 14.61 9.92
C VAL A 240 8.35 15.13 8.63
N VAL A 241 8.57 16.45 8.57
CA VAL A 241 9.22 17.11 7.44
C VAL A 241 10.70 17.27 7.74
N PHE A 242 11.53 16.88 6.77
CA PHE A 242 12.97 16.95 6.82
C PHE A 242 13.48 17.82 5.68
N GLU A 243 14.37 18.77 5.97
CA GLU A 243 14.96 19.70 4.99
C GLU A 243 16.50 19.66 5.05
N ARG A 244 17.14 20.02 3.92
CA ARG A 244 18.60 20.20 3.78
C ARG A 244 18.93 21.17 2.66
#